data_AF-A0A1Y4RA00-F1
#
_entry.id   AF-A0A1Y4RA00-F1
#
_cell.length_a   1.000
_cell.length_b   1.000
_cell.length_c   1.000
_cell.angle_alpha   90.00
_cell.angle_beta   90.00
_cell.angle_gamma   90.00
#
_symmetry.space_group_name_H-M   'P 1'
#
loop_
_entity.id
_entity.type
_entity.pdbx_description
1 polymer ?
#
loop_
_entity_poly.entity_id
_entity_poly.type
_entity_poly.pdbx_seq_one_letter_code
_entity_poly.pdbx_strand_id
1 'polypeptide(L)'
;MSETERPLRGLYGRVNISVKALNGIIIGLSVLLIACLAFGMANRGYDVTFNTMGGTAVESQKRMYGEVLEPPAEPTREGYAFDGWYADEGLTIPWDLETDTVSQSMTLYAGWKAP
;
A
#
# COMPACT_ATOMS: atom_id res chain seq x y z
N MET A 1 43.61 -29.45 34.91
CA MET A 1 42.45 -28.87 35.62
C MET A 1 41.38 -28.65 34.56
N SER A 2 40.50 -29.63 34.37
CA SER A 2 39.57 -29.67 33.24
C SER A 2 38.25 -29.02 33.60
N GLU A 3 37.87 -28.09 32.74
CA GLU A 3 36.71 -27.22 32.72
C GLU A 3 35.41 -28.03 32.72
N THR A 4 34.51 -27.79 33.68
CA THR A 4 33.13 -28.25 33.62
C THR A 4 32.25 -27.05 33.31
N GLU A 5 32.03 -26.80 32.03
CA GLU A 5 31.02 -25.86 31.56
C GLU A 5 29.66 -26.28 32.10
N ARG A 6 29.06 -25.43 32.95
CA ARG A 6 27.72 -25.67 33.47
C ARG A 6 26.73 -25.50 32.31
N PRO A 7 25.89 -26.49 32.00
CA PRO A 7 24.93 -26.34 30.91
C PRO A 7 23.97 -25.20 31.28
N LEU A 8 23.96 -24.17 30.44
CA LEU A 8 23.02 -23.05 30.55
C LEU A 8 21.61 -23.62 30.41
N ARG A 9 20.94 -23.86 31.55
CA ARG A 9 19.53 -24.25 31.60
C ARG A 9 18.68 -23.04 31.21
N GLY A 10 18.63 -22.78 29.91
CA GLY A 10 17.71 -21.83 29.32
C GLY A 10 16.26 -22.23 29.57
N LEU A 11 15.35 -21.27 29.39
CA LEU A 11 13.90 -21.31 29.64
C LEU A 11 13.15 -22.54 29.09
N TYR A 12 13.79 -23.32 28.21
CA TYR A 12 13.29 -24.55 27.59
C TYR A 12 13.40 -25.81 28.48
N GLY A 13 14.10 -25.75 29.63
CA GLY A 13 14.35 -26.93 30.48
C GLY A 13 13.13 -27.52 31.20
N ARG A 14 11.97 -26.85 31.19
CA ARG A 14 10.74 -27.31 31.87
C ARG A 14 9.57 -27.57 30.91
N VAL A 15 9.75 -27.34 29.61
CA VAL A 15 8.71 -27.55 28.59
C VAL A 15 9.17 -28.68 27.67
N ASN A 16 8.43 -29.79 27.66
CA ASN A 16 8.80 -31.01 26.92
C ASN A 16 8.39 -30.88 25.44
N ILE A 17 8.95 -29.88 24.74
CA ILE A 17 8.65 -29.61 23.32
C ILE A 17 9.64 -30.41 22.48
N SER A 18 9.14 -31.36 21.69
CA SER A 18 9.95 -32.08 20.71
C SER A 18 10.57 -31.10 19.71
N VAL A 19 11.81 -31.35 19.27
CA VAL A 19 12.47 -30.55 18.22
C VAL A 19 11.59 -30.42 16.97
N LYS A 20 10.77 -31.43 16.66
CA LYS A 20 9.78 -31.38 15.57
C LYS A 20 8.68 -30.34 15.80
N ALA A 21 8.20 -30.23 17.04
CA ALA A 21 7.21 -29.23 17.43
C ALA A 21 7.82 -27.82 17.46
N LEU A 22 9.06 -27.68 17.92
CA LEU A 22 9.79 -26.41 17.89
C LEU A 22 10.04 -25.92 16.46
N ASN A 23 10.49 -26.79 15.55
CA ASN A 23 10.68 -26.45 14.14
C ASN A 23 9.35 -26.06 13.47
N GLY A 24 8.26 -26.77 13.79
CA GLY A 24 6.91 -26.42 13.32
C GLY A 24 6.46 -25.04 13.81
N ILE A 25 6.72 -24.71 15.08
CA ILE A 25 6.43 -23.38 15.64
C ILE A 25 7.29 -22.30 14.95
N ILE A 26 8.58 -22.56 14.72
CA ILE A 26 9.47 -21.59 14.04
C ILE A 26 9.00 -21.33 12.60
N ILE A 27 8.61 -22.37 11.86
CA ILE A 27 8.07 -22.23 10.50
C ILE A 27 6.73 -21.48 10.55
N GLY A 28 5.84 -21.80 11.49
CA GLY A 28 4.58 -21.10 11.66
C GLY A 28 4.77 -19.62 11.98
N LEU A 29 5.71 -19.30 12.88
CA LEU A 29 6.04 -17.93 13.25
C LEU A 29 6.75 -17.17 12.12
N SER A 30 7.60 -17.82 11.32
CA SER A 30 8.23 -17.18 10.17
C SER A 30 7.22 -16.89 9.06
N VAL A 31 6.30 -17.82 8.78
CA VAL A 31 5.20 -17.60 7.84
C VAL A 31 4.27 -16.50 8.35
N LEU A 32 3.93 -16.49 9.64
CA LEU A 32 3.12 -15.43 10.26
C LEU A 32 3.83 -14.09 10.22
N LEU A 33 5.13 -14.04 10.49
CA LEU A 33 5.95 -12.82 10.41
C LEU A 33 6.01 -12.30 8.98
N ILE A 34 6.25 -13.17 7.99
CA ILE A 34 6.27 -12.80 6.57
C ILE A 34 4.89 -12.29 6.13
N ALA A 35 3.81 -12.95 6.54
CA ALA A 35 2.45 -12.49 6.26
C ALA A 35 2.15 -11.15 6.95
N CYS A 36 2.59 -10.97 8.20
CA CYS A 36 2.43 -9.72 8.95
C CYS A 36 3.24 -8.58 8.34
N LEU A 37 4.47 -8.85 7.89
CA LEU A 37 5.30 -7.88 7.17
C LEU A 37 4.69 -7.54 5.81
N ALA A 38 4.22 -8.53 5.04
CA ALA A 38 3.55 -8.30 3.76
C ALA A 38 2.26 -7.48 3.93
N PHE A 39 1.44 -7.82 4.92
CA PHE A 39 0.20 -7.10 5.24
C PHE A 39 0.48 -5.68 5.76
N GLY A 40 1.48 -5.54 6.63
CA GLY A 40 1.94 -4.25 7.15
C GLY A 40 2.64 -3.39 6.10
N MET A 41 3.20 -3.97 5.04
CA MET A 41 3.73 -3.24 3.88
C MET A 41 2.62 -2.84 2.91
N ALA A 42 1.60 -3.70 2.70
CA ALA A 42 0.47 -3.41 1.80
C ALA A 42 -0.44 -2.26 2.30
N ASN A 43 -0.46 -2.01 3.62
CA ASN A 43 -1.24 -0.92 4.24
C ASN A 43 -0.41 0.34 4.53
N ARG A 44 0.78 0.49 3.95
CA ARG A 44 1.55 1.74 4.02
C ARG A 44 1.29 2.55 2.76
N GLY A 45 0.57 3.65 2.91
CA GLY A 45 0.28 4.59 1.83
C GLY A 45 -1.15 5.09 1.87
N TYR A 46 -1.41 6.09 1.05
CA TYR A 46 -2.71 6.66 0.80
C TYR A 46 -3.25 6.14 -0.52
N ASP A 47 -4.52 5.81 -0.52
CA ASP A 47 -5.23 5.36 -1.72
C ASP A 47 -5.75 6.58 -2.48
N VAL A 48 -5.29 6.71 -3.72
CA VAL A 48 -5.76 7.72 -4.67
C VAL A 48 -6.63 7.05 -5.70
N THR A 49 -7.90 7.44 -5.71
CA THR A 49 -8.93 6.90 -6.60
C THR A 49 -9.23 7.90 -7.71
N PHE A 50 -9.48 7.41 -8.92
CA PHE A 50 -9.77 8.25 -10.08
C PHE A 50 -11.25 8.08 -10.47
N ASN A 51 -12.05 9.11 -10.23
CA ASN A 51 -13.42 9.18 -10.70
C ASN A 51 -13.45 9.89 -12.06
N THR A 52 -13.70 9.13 -13.11
CA THR A 52 -13.62 9.61 -14.50
C THR A 52 -14.89 10.34 -14.94
N MET A 53 -15.89 10.50 -14.08
CA MET A 53 -17.12 11.26 -14.32
C MET A 53 -17.78 10.92 -15.67
N GLY A 54 -17.89 9.62 -15.94
CA GLY A 54 -18.49 9.07 -17.17
C GLY A 54 -17.52 8.79 -18.32
N GLY A 55 -16.21 8.93 -18.10
CA GLY A 55 -15.16 8.43 -19.02
C GLY A 55 -14.77 6.97 -18.75
N THR A 56 -13.80 6.46 -19.53
CA THR A 56 -13.19 5.14 -19.32
C THR A 56 -12.59 5.01 -17.92
N ALA A 57 -12.68 3.83 -17.32
CA ALA A 57 -12.13 3.58 -15.98
C ALA A 57 -10.61 3.74 -15.93
N VAL A 58 -10.12 4.30 -14.84
CA VAL A 58 -8.68 4.50 -14.56
C VAL A 58 -8.36 3.76 -13.26
N GLU A 59 -7.24 3.02 -13.24
CA GLU A 59 -6.82 2.26 -12.07
C GLU A 59 -6.41 3.17 -10.91
N SER A 60 -6.84 2.83 -9.70
CA SER A 60 -6.42 3.52 -8.48
C SER A 60 -4.94 3.30 -8.20
N GLN A 61 -4.30 4.31 -7.62
CA GLN A 61 -2.89 4.25 -7.23
C GLN A 61 -2.74 4.32 -5.72
N LYS A 62 -1.70 3.65 -5.20
CA LYS A 62 -1.29 3.77 -3.80
C LYS A 62 0.07 4.46 -3.74
N ARG A 63 0.14 5.58 -2.99
CA ARG A 63 1.34 6.42 -2.87
C ARG A 63 1.62 6.78 -1.41
N MET A 64 2.88 7.02 -1.08
CA MET A 64 3.24 7.50 0.25
C MET A 64 2.99 9.01 0.39
N TYR A 65 3.00 9.49 1.64
CA TYR A 65 2.94 10.92 1.92
C TYR A 65 4.07 11.67 1.19
N GLY A 66 3.73 12.74 0.46
CA GLY A 66 4.71 13.58 -0.23
C GLY A 66 5.21 13.01 -1.56
N GLU A 67 4.71 11.86 -2.00
CA GLU A 67 4.99 11.33 -3.34
C GLU A 67 4.04 11.93 -4.38
N VAL A 68 4.55 12.08 -5.60
CA VAL A 68 3.78 12.46 -6.78
C VAL A 68 3.08 11.22 -7.36
N LEU A 69 1.95 11.40 -8.02
CA LEU A 69 1.26 10.32 -8.73
C LEU A 69 2.04 9.92 -9.99
N GLU A 70 1.99 8.64 -10.35
CA GLU A 70 2.42 8.30 -11.71
C GLU A 70 1.31 8.77 -12.67
N PRO A 71 1.66 9.33 -13.85
CA PRO A 71 0.66 9.73 -14.83
C PRO A 71 -0.29 8.56 -15.13
N PRO A 72 -1.59 8.67 -14.78
CA PRO A 72 -2.55 7.63 -15.10
C PRO A 72 -2.80 7.59 -16.60
N ALA A 73 -3.38 6.49 -17.08
CA ALA A 73 -3.93 6.46 -18.45
C ALA A 73 -4.97 7.58 -18.60
N GLU A 74 -4.82 8.40 -19.64
CA GLU A 74 -5.77 9.47 -19.93
C GLU A 74 -7.14 8.87 -20.22
N PRO A 75 -8.19 9.25 -19.44
CA PRO A 75 -9.51 8.73 -19.69
C PRO A 75 -10.07 9.32 -20.98
N THR A 76 -10.95 8.57 -21.63
CA THR A 76 -11.69 9.06 -22.81
C THR A 76 -13.19 9.08 -22.54
N ARG A 77 -13.89 10.08 -23.08
CA ARG A 77 -15.33 10.23 -23.01
C ARG A 77 -15.87 10.71 -24.36
N GLU A 78 -16.80 9.96 -24.95
CA GLU A 78 -17.33 10.28 -26.28
C GLU A 78 -17.92 11.69 -26.32
N GLY A 79 -17.48 12.50 -27.31
CA GLY A 79 -17.97 13.86 -27.51
C GLY A 79 -17.38 14.92 -26.57
N TYR A 80 -16.35 14.59 -25.78
CA TYR A 80 -15.68 15.54 -24.88
C TYR A 80 -14.15 15.41 -24.96
N ALA A 81 -13.45 16.52 -24.71
CA ALA A 81 -12.02 16.54 -24.47
C ALA A 81 -11.75 16.47 -22.97
N PHE A 82 -10.75 15.67 -22.56
CA PHE A 82 -10.27 15.65 -21.19
C PHE A 82 -9.61 17.00 -20.87
N ASP A 83 -10.05 17.65 -19.80
CA ASP A 83 -9.57 18.98 -19.40
C ASP A 83 -8.50 18.90 -18.31
N GLY A 84 -8.57 17.86 -17.46
CA GLY A 84 -7.61 17.64 -16.38
C GLY A 84 -8.22 16.89 -15.18
N TRP A 85 -7.40 16.67 -14.16
CA TRP A 85 -7.83 16.10 -12.88
C TRP A 85 -8.08 17.21 -11.85
N TYR A 86 -9.04 16.99 -10.96
CA TYR A 86 -9.43 17.92 -9.91
C TYR A 86 -9.52 17.21 -8.56
N ALA A 87 -9.14 17.90 -7.48
CA ALA A 87 -9.18 17.35 -6.12
C ALA A 87 -10.57 17.36 -5.48
N ASP A 88 -11.55 18.00 -6.12
CA ASP A 88 -12.93 18.11 -5.67
C ASP A 88 -13.92 17.76 -6.78
N GLU A 89 -15.09 17.25 -6.37
CA GLU A 89 -16.18 16.90 -7.29
C GLU A 89 -16.75 18.12 -8.04
N GLY A 90 -16.60 19.32 -7.46
CA GLY A 90 -17.02 20.58 -8.06
C GLY A 90 -16.11 21.07 -9.19
N LEU A 91 -14.99 20.39 -9.45
CA LEU A 91 -13.99 20.77 -10.46
C LEU A 91 -13.43 22.19 -10.24
N THR A 92 -13.23 22.58 -8.99
CA THR A 92 -12.77 23.93 -8.62
C THR A 92 -11.29 23.98 -8.26
N ILE A 93 -10.71 22.87 -7.83
CA ILE A 93 -9.33 22.72 -7.38
C ILE A 93 -8.62 21.81 -8.39
N PRO A 94 -7.91 22.37 -9.38
CA PRO A 94 -7.13 21.57 -10.32
C PRO A 94 -6.01 20.83 -9.60
N TRP A 95 -5.73 19.62 -10.05
CA TRP A 95 -4.62 18.79 -9.58
C TRP A 95 -3.55 18.68 -10.65
N ASP A 96 -2.34 19.09 -10.32
CA ASP A 96 -1.16 18.97 -11.19
C ASP A 96 -0.43 17.66 -10.90
N LEU A 97 -0.48 16.73 -11.85
CA LEU A 97 0.18 15.43 -11.74
C LEU A 97 1.71 15.49 -11.69
N GLU A 98 2.34 16.61 -12.05
CA GLU A 98 3.80 16.75 -12.01
C GLU A 98 4.30 17.37 -10.70
N THR A 99 3.49 18.21 -10.06
CA THR A 99 3.92 19.02 -8.90
C THR A 99 3.18 18.72 -7.61
N ASP A 100 1.91 18.29 -7.68
CA ASP A 100 1.13 18.00 -6.49
C ASP A 100 1.49 16.64 -5.90
N THR A 101 1.45 16.59 -4.56
CA THR A 101 1.86 15.41 -3.80
C THR A 101 0.72 14.87 -2.95
N VAL A 102 0.70 13.55 -2.81
CA VAL A 102 -0.33 12.85 -2.05
C VAL A 102 -0.11 13.10 -0.56
N SER A 103 -1.09 13.72 0.09
CA SER A 103 -1.06 14.02 1.52
C SER A 103 -1.99 13.14 2.35
N GLN A 104 -3.03 12.57 1.71
CA GLN A 104 -4.02 11.69 2.32
C GLN A 104 -4.71 10.85 1.24
N SER A 105 -5.49 9.85 1.65
CA SER A 105 -6.34 9.11 0.71
C SER A 105 -7.38 10.07 0.14
N MET A 106 -7.47 10.12 -1.19
CA MET A 106 -8.28 11.11 -1.89
C MET A 106 -8.86 10.55 -3.19
N THR A 107 -9.82 11.28 -3.74
CA THR A 107 -10.42 10.97 -5.04
C THR A 107 -10.17 12.15 -5.96
N LEU A 108 -9.58 11.87 -7.13
CA LEU A 108 -9.42 12.84 -8.20
C LEU A 108 -10.56 12.68 -9.21
N TYR A 109 -11.12 13.80 -9.65
CA TYR A 109 -12.27 13.87 -10.54
C TYR A 109 -11.85 14.37 -11.91
N ALA A 110 -12.27 13.68 -12.97
CA ALA A 110 -11.97 14.09 -14.33
C ALA A 110 -12.86 15.28 -14.74
N GLY A 111 -12.22 16.38 -15.14
CA GLY A 111 -12.85 17.50 -15.82
C GLY A 111 -12.94 17.25 -17.32
N TRP A 112 -14.02 17.74 -17.92
CA TRP A 112 -14.34 17.51 -19.33
C TRP A 112 -14.84 18.77 -20.00
N LYS A 113 -14.32 19.06 -21.18
CA LYS A 113 -14.72 20.19 -22.00
C LYS A 113 -15.44 19.71 -23.25
N ALA A 114 -16.59 20.30 -23.54
CA ALA A 114 -17.26 20.09 -24.82
C ALA A 114 -16.39 20.71 -25.95
N PRO A 115 -16.29 20.07 -27.11
CA PRO A 115 -15.54 20.59 -28.25
C PRO A 115 -16.05 21.95 -28.75
#